data_AF-A0A2W6BWN7-F1
#
_entry.id   AF-A0A2W6BWN7-F1
#
_cell.length_a   1.000
_cell.length_b   1.000
_cell.length_c   1.000
_cell.angle_alpha   90.00
_cell.angle_beta   90.00
_cell.angle_gamma   90.00
#
_symmetry.space_group_name_H-M   'P 1'
#
loop_
_entity.id
_entity.type
_entity.pdbx_description
1 polymer ?
#
loop_
_entity_poly.entity_id
_entity_poly.type
_entity_poly.pdbx_seq_one_letter_code
_entity_poly.pdbx_strand_id
1 'polypeptide(L)'
;VTACSGLPRLFELYPQGSLWYVAVDRRLVMRLSAMRIRLQLTLTPDVEYSDDDPDWVQYFGMHTTTSGVDFSNSFDHVMLAIPPAALGFDIGVFPHVFVFLFGKFEDLRLHGPVGLRARFFPHISTSYGVPGIKFPVQNLATAHLESLLGWWTTRLNVVYSHAADPTNFADDDGVHDVAAQAAWFFTLERMMADAAVLLADVDAPPILRMQAAFDLLDKADSLLTWRGRSADTAYFRRLLHRDEAVIRLDRAFDHLPVQLRPRFKRWARESYDRFYKDIKTTTMASRRREGGVLVAQNDPGRPVLMSWDEYVSRLMRAARNSSHGLQDMLRAPTANATKPDPRLLLATNSGEVPDSFYEVVAIVFLGLMADPERLCDRTWWQI
;
A
#
# COMPACT_ATOMS: atom_id res chain seq x y z
N VAL A 1 -10.89 20.68 -27.66
CA VAL A 1 -12.27 20.58 -28.19
C VAL A 1 -12.56 19.20 -28.81
N THR A 2 -11.57 18.39 -29.19
CA THR A 2 -11.75 17.01 -29.71
C THR A 2 -11.93 15.91 -28.64
N ALA A 3 -11.73 16.19 -27.35
CA ALA A 3 -11.86 15.18 -26.28
C ALA A 3 -13.33 14.84 -25.92
N CYS A 4 -14.28 15.73 -26.19
CA CYS A 4 -15.67 15.55 -25.74
C CYS A 4 -16.53 14.69 -26.69
N SER A 5 -16.06 14.35 -27.89
CA SER A 5 -16.84 13.54 -28.84
C SER A 5 -17.02 12.08 -28.40
N GLY A 6 -16.19 11.60 -27.46
CA GLY A 6 -16.28 10.24 -26.91
C GLY A 6 -17.25 10.09 -25.74
N LEU A 7 -17.64 11.18 -25.08
CA LEU A 7 -18.49 11.13 -23.89
C LEU A 7 -19.89 10.53 -24.14
N PRO A 8 -20.61 10.89 -25.23
CA PRO A 8 -21.90 10.27 -25.51
C PRO A 8 -21.82 8.73 -25.62
N ARG A 9 -20.82 8.23 -26.37
CA ARG A 9 -20.58 6.79 -26.52
C ARG A 9 -20.26 6.11 -25.18
N LEU A 10 -19.58 6.81 -24.28
CA LEU A 10 -19.26 6.28 -22.96
C LEU A 10 -20.53 6.05 -22.13
N PHE A 11 -21.47 7.01 -22.12
CA PHE A 11 -22.77 6.85 -21.44
C PHE A 11 -23.70 5.86 -22.16
N GLU A 12 -23.56 5.65 -23.46
CA GLU A 12 -24.24 4.56 -24.17
C GLU A 12 -23.76 3.17 -23.69
N LEU A 13 -22.44 3.00 -23.49
CA LEU A 13 -21.84 1.77 -22.97
C LEU A 13 -22.12 1.57 -21.48
N TYR A 14 -22.19 2.67 -20.72
CA TYR A 14 -22.41 2.72 -19.29
C TYR A 14 -23.59 3.62 -18.95
N PRO A 15 -24.85 3.16 -19.14
CA PRO A 15 -26.03 3.99 -18.89
C PRO A 15 -26.21 4.42 -17.43
N GLN A 16 -25.61 3.67 -16.51
CA GLN A 16 -25.56 3.99 -15.07
C GLN A 16 -24.24 4.67 -14.68
N GLY A 17 -23.38 4.99 -15.64
CA GLY A 17 -22.12 5.65 -15.39
C GLY A 17 -22.32 7.09 -14.91
N SER A 18 -21.32 7.60 -14.21
CA SER A 18 -21.33 8.96 -13.66
C SER A 18 -19.98 9.63 -13.86
N LEU A 19 -19.98 10.90 -14.28
CA LEU A 19 -18.77 11.71 -14.43
C LEU A 19 -18.66 12.68 -13.27
N TRP A 20 -17.51 12.66 -12.58
CA TRP A 20 -17.19 13.49 -11.44
C TRP A 20 -16.04 14.42 -11.78
N TYR A 21 -16.13 15.67 -11.31
CA TYR A 21 -15.03 16.61 -11.33
C TYR A 21 -14.54 16.83 -9.90
N VAL A 22 -13.33 16.37 -9.61
CA VAL A 22 -12.70 16.55 -8.31
C VAL A 22 -11.78 17.76 -8.39
N ALA A 23 -12.25 18.86 -7.79
CA ALA A 23 -11.47 20.07 -7.70
C ALA A 23 -10.41 19.95 -6.58
N VAL A 24 -9.19 20.39 -6.88
CA VAL A 24 -8.08 20.44 -5.94
C VAL A 24 -7.91 21.88 -5.49
N ASP A 25 -7.88 22.10 -4.18
CA ASP A 25 -7.75 23.45 -3.62
C ASP A 25 -6.36 24.03 -3.95
N ARG A 26 -6.34 25.26 -4.48
CA ARG A 26 -5.10 26.00 -4.78
C ARG A 26 -4.17 26.11 -3.57
N ARG A 27 -4.72 26.20 -2.35
CA ARG A 27 -3.96 26.27 -1.10
C ARG A 27 -3.16 25.00 -0.85
N LEU A 28 -3.72 23.83 -1.17
CA LEU A 28 -3.01 22.56 -1.04
C LEU A 28 -1.81 22.53 -1.98
N VAL A 29 -2.03 22.85 -3.27
CA VAL A 29 -0.96 22.91 -4.29
C VAL A 29 0.15 23.86 -3.84
N MET A 30 -0.21 25.09 -3.43
CA MET A 30 0.77 26.07 -2.97
C MET A 30 1.58 25.60 -1.76
N ARG A 31 0.95 24.92 -0.79
CA ARG A 31 1.65 24.41 0.40
C ARG A 31 2.61 23.26 0.06
N LEU A 32 2.20 22.33 -0.79
CA LEU A 32 3.08 21.24 -1.24
C LEU A 32 4.24 21.76 -2.10
N SER A 33 3.99 22.75 -2.97
CA SER A 33 5.06 23.43 -3.71
C SER A 33 6.03 24.16 -2.78
N ALA A 34 5.51 24.88 -1.77
CA ALA A 34 6.35 25.60 -0.79
C ALA A 34 7.22 24.64 0.04
N MET A 35 6.68 23.50 0.46
CA MET A 35 7.44 22.44 1.12
C MET A 35 8.61 21.97 0.23
N ARG A 36 8.37 21.66 -1.04
CA ARG A 36 9.41 21.21 -1.98
C ARG A 36 10.50 22.25 -2.20
N ILE A 37 10.12 23.50 -2.45
CA ILE A 37 11.06 24.61 -2.63
C ILE A 37 11.91 24.80 -1.38
N ARG A 38 11.28 24.80 -0.19
CA ARG A 38 12.00 24.96 1.08
C ARG A 38 12.94 23.79 1.35
N LEU A 39 12.54 22.56 1.04
CA LEU A 39 13.42 21.39 1.14
C LEU A 39 14.66 21.56 0.26
N GLN A 40 14.47 21.92 -1.01
CA GLN A 40 15.58 22.15 -1.95
C GLN A 40 16.55 23.20 -1.41
N LEU A 41 16.03 24.38 -1.01
CA LEU A 41 16.85 25.45 -0.45
C LEU A 41 17.58 25.05 0.84
N THR A 42 17.00 24.15 1.63
CA THR A 42 17.62 23.66 2.87
C THR A 42 18.75 22.67 2.59
N LEU A 43 18.57 21.78 1.59
CA LEU A 43 19.55 20.74 1.26
C LEU A 43 20.66 21.22 0.33
N THR A 44 20.39 22.24 -0.50
CA THR A 44 21.34 22.78 -1.47
C THR A 44 21.32 24.32 -1.44
N PRO A 45 21.76 24.94 -0.33
CA PRO A 45 21.70 26.40 -0.17
C PRO A 45 22.66 27.16 -1.11
N ASP A 46 23.60 26.46 -1.71
CA ASP A 46 24.67 26.94 -2.59
C ASP A 46 24.32 26.85 -4.08
N VAL A 47 23.18 26.27 -4.45
CA VAL A 47 22.77 26.15 -5.85
C VAL A 47 22.42 27.53 -6.42
N GLU A 48 23.18 27.94 -7.43
CA GLU A 48 22.87 29.11 -8.26
C GLU A 48 21.71 28.78 -9.20
N TYR A 49 20.59 29.48 -9.05
CA TYR A 49 19.44 29.33 -9.93
C TYR A 49 19.70 30.13 -11.21
N SER A 50 19.87 29.44 -12.34
CA SER A 50 19.93 30.05 -13.66
C SER A 50 18.52 30.29 -14.19
N ASP A 51 18.28 31.46 -14.80
CA ASP A 51 17.03 31.76 -15.50
C ASP A 51 16.83 30.89 -16.77
N ASP A 52 17.92 30.30 -17.29
CA ASP A 52 17.94 29.59 -18.57
C ASP A 52 17.50 28.12 -18.51
N ASP A 53 17.42 27.52 -17.32
CA ASP A 53 17.03 26.12 -17.15
C ASP A 53 15.88 26.01 -16.12
N PRO A 54 14.63 25.68 -16.54
CA PRO A 54 13.51 25.53 -15.62
C PRO A 54 13.51 24.22 -14.80
N ASP A 55 14.51 23.33 -14.96
CA ASP A 55 14.49 21.98 -14.37
C ASP A 55 14.87 21.91 -12.87
N TRP A 56 15.31 23.00 -12.24
CA TRP A 56 15.88 22.99 -10.87
C TRP A 56 14.91 22.63 -9.72
N VAL A 57 13.59 22.70 -9.91
CA VAL A 57 12.61 22.29 -8.86
C VAL A 57 12.23 20.80 -8.97
N GLN A 58 12.69 20.09 -10.00
CA GLN A 58 12.10 18.79 -10.37
C GLN A 58 12.59 17.58 -9.58
N TYR A 59 13.76 17.67 -8.92
CA TYR A 59 14.43 16.47 -8.37
C TYR A 59 13.60 15.68 -7.35
N PHE A 60 12.74 16.32 -6.57
CA PHE A 60 11.86 15.61 -5.64
C PHE A 60 10.47 15.25 -6.20
N GLY A 61 10.02 15.90 -7.28
CA GLY A 61 8.71 15.63 -7.88
C GLY A 61 8.61 14.20 -8.44
N MET A 62 9.71 13.68 -8.98
CA MET A 62 9.78 12.32 -9.52
C MET A 62 9.72 11.21 -8.45
N HIS A 63 9.83 11.56 -7.16
CA HIS A 63 9.71 10.62 -6.05
C HIS A 63 8.29 10.51 -5.50
N THR A 64 7.34 11.19 -6.14
CA THR A 64 5.94 11.34 -5.71
C THR A 64 5.02 10.98 -6.86
N THR A 65 3.91 10.30 -6.58
CA THR A 65 2.93 9.94 -7.61
C THR A 65 2.19 11.16 -8.14
N THR A 66 2.10 12.22 -7.33
CA THR A 66 1.41 13.45 -7.73
C THR A 66 2.34 14.57 -8.17
N SER A 67 3.65 14.45 -7.96
CA SER A 67 4.57 15.59 -8.01
C SER A 67 4.13 16.77 -7.12
N GLY A 68 3.20 16.57 -6.18
CA GLY A 68 2.53 17.61 -5.39
C GLY A 68 1.56 18.51 -6.16
N VAL A 69 1.21 18.15 -7.40
CA VAL A 69 0.48 19.04 -8.32
C VAL A 69 -0.53 18.32 -9.23
N ASP A 70 -0.34 17.04 -9.55
CA ASP A 70 -1.23 16.21 -10.37
C ASP A 70 -1.82 15.06 -9.55
N PHE A 71 -3.11 15.09 -9.26
CA PHE A 71 -3.72 14.18 -8.29
C PHE A 71 -4.40 12.95 -8.92
N SER A 72 -4.28 12.71 -10.23
CA SER A 72 -4.96 11.59 -10.92
C SER A 72 -4.65 10.23 -10.24
N ASN A 73 -3.36 9.94 -10.06
CA ASN A 73 -2.87 8.68 -9.47
C ASN A 73 -3.31 8.45 -8.01
N SER A 74 -3.86 9.48 -7.34
CA SER A 74 -4.44 9.31 -5.99
C SER A 74 -5.79 8.59 -6.00
N PHE A 75 -6.42 8.45 -7.17
CA PHE A 75 -7.71 7.79 -7.35
C PHE A 75 -7.59 6.34 -7.85
N ASP A 76 -6.42 5.92 -8.33
CA ASP A 76 -6.17 4.56 -8.80
C ASP A 76 -6.64 3.49 -7.79
N HIS A 77 -6.45 3.70 -6.50
CA HIS A 77 -6.78 2.72 -5.44
C HIS A 77 -8.28 2.44 -5.34
N VAL A 78 -9.10 3.47 -5.55
CA VAL A 78 -10.56 3.33 -5.55
C VAL A 78 -11.05 2.93 -6.94
N MET A 79 -10.39 3.33 -8.02
CA MET A 79 -10.78 2.95 -9.38
C MET A 79 -10.49 1.48 -9.68
N LEU A 80 -9.34 0.99 -9.24
CA LEU A 80 -8.88 -0.39 -9.43
C LEU A 80 -9.43 -1.36 -8.37
N ALA A 81 -10.52 -0.99 -7.67
CA ALA A 81 -11.16 -1.53 -6.45
C ALA A 81 -10.96 -3.01 -6.05
N ILE A 82 -9.73 -3.48 -6.04
CA ILE A 82 -9.27 -4.85 -5.88
C ILE A 82 -9.47 -5.65 -7.20
N PRO A 83 -8.40 -5.93 -7.95
CA PRO A 83 -8.42 -6.67 -9.20
C PRO A 83 -9.12 -8.02 -9.08
N PRO A 84 -9.79 -8.47 -10.15
CA PRO A 84 -9.71 -7.96 -11.51
C PRO A 84 -10.74 -6.88 -11.85
N ALA A 85 -11.48 -6.37 -10.86
CA ALA A 85 -12.59 -5.47 -11.12
C ALA A 85 -12.17 -3.99 -11.05
N ALA A 86 -12.68 -3.18 -11.96
CA ALA A 86 -12.59 -1.72 -11.91
C ALA A 86 -13.97 -1.09 -11.68
N LEU A 87 -13.99 0.02 -10.94
CA LEU A 87 -15.16 0.87 -10.77
C LEU A 87 -15.28 1.93 -11.85
N GLY A 88 -14.17 2.27 -12.49
CA GLY A 88 -14.07 3.42 -13.36
C GLY A 88 -12.65 3.66 -13.83
N PHE A 89 -12.43 4.84 -14.38
CA PHE A 89 -11.11 5.38 -14.69
C PHE A 89 -11.09 6.87 -14.34
N ASP A 90 -9.89 7.41 -14.18
CA ASP A 90 -9.68 8.83 -13.99
C ASP A 90 -8.75 9.42 -15.06
N ILE A 91 -8.83 10.73 -15.22
CA ILE A 91 -8.02 11.52 -16.15
C ILE A 91 -7.57 12.78 -15.42
N GLY A 92 -6.26 13.00 -15.38
CA GLY A 92 -5.67 14.23 -14.86
C GLY A 92 -6.03 15.44 -15.72
N VAL A 93 -6.56 16.49 -15.09
CA VAL A 93 -6.77 17.82 -15.67
C VAL A 93 -6.16 18.83 -14.72
N PHE A 94 -4.84 18.93 -14.80
CA PHE A 94 -3.99 19.65 -13.86
C PHE A 94 -4.59 20.96 -13.31
N PRO A 95 -4.64 21.16 -11.97
CA PRO A 95 -4.29 20.22 -10.89
C PRO A 95 -5.46 19.30 -10.47
N HIS A 96 -6.55 19.28 -11.24
CA HIS A 96 -7.81 18.61 -10.95
C HIS A 96 -7.88 17.21 -11.58
N VAL A 97 -8.94 16.48 -11.26
CA VAL A 97 -9.16 15.12 -11.77
C VAL A 97 -10.59 14.97 -12.27
N PHE A 98 -10.77 14.39 -13.45
CA PHE A 98 -12.06 13.84 -13.86
C PHE A 98 -12.09 12.35 -13.53
N VAL A 99 -13.17 11.89 -12.88
CA VAL A 99 -13.37 10.48 -12.57
C VAL A 99 -14.65 10.01 -13.25
N PHE A 100 -14.56 8.98 -14.08
CA PHE A 100 -15.72 8.33 -14.66
C PHE A 100 -15.96 6.98 -13.98
N LEU A 101 -17.07 6.84 -13.27
CA LEU A 101 -17.52 5.56 -12.74
C LEU A 101 -18.39 4.86 -13.77
N PHE A 102 -18.20 3.56 -13.96
CA PHE A 102 -18.98 2.73 -14.88
C PHE A 102 -20.42 2.48 -14.40
N GLY A 103 -20.71 2.76 -13.13
CA GLY A 103 -21.99 2.47 -12.47
C GLY A 103 -22.19 1.00 -12.10
N LYS A 104 -21.25 0.13 -12.47
CA LYS A 104 -21.18 -1.31 -12.19
C LYS A 104 -19.71 -1.74 -12.13
N PHE A 105 -19.46 -2.98 -11.72
CA PHE A 105 -18.11 -3.56 -11.77
C PHE A 105 -17.79 -4.00 -13.19
N GLU A 106 -16.63 -3.60 -13.68
CA GLU A 106 -16.08 -4.09 -14.94
C GLU A 106 -14.91 -5.04 -14.68
N ASP A 107 -14.92 -6.21 -15.32
CA ASP A 107 -13.82 -7.19 -15.21
C ASP A 107 -12.75 -6.84 -16.24
N LEU A 108 -11.63 -6.30 -15.77
CA LEU A 108 -10.52 -5.84 -16.60
C LEU A 108 -9.90 -6.97 -17.44
N ARG A 109 -10.07 -8.24 -17.04
CA ARG A 109 -9.57 -9.40 -17.80
C ARG A 109 -10.32 -9.64 -19.10
N LEU A 110 -11.57 -9.14 -19.22
CA LEU A 110 -12.39 -9.34 -20.42
C LEU A 110 -12.02 -8.39 -21.55
N HIS A 111 -11.25 -7.34 -21.27
CA HIS A 111 -11.03 -6.22 -22.19
C HIS A 111 -9.57 -5.94 -22.54
N GLY A 112 -8.61 -6.71 -22.01
CA GLY A 112 -7.18 -6.56 -22.29
C GLY A 112 -6.73 -7.29 -23.57
N PRO A 113 -5.87 -6.69 -24.43
CA PRO A 113 -5.21 -7.44 -25.48
C PRO A 113 -4.30 -8.51 -24.87
N VAL A 114 -4.31 -9.71 -25.45
CA VAL A 114 -3.39 -10.81 -25.11
C VAL A 114 -1.98 -10.44 -25.58
N GLY A 115 -1.33 -9.51 -24.88
CA GLY A 115 0.00 -9.01 -25.22
C GLY A 115 1.09 -10.07 -25.03
N LEU A 116 2.32 -9.75 -25.46
CA LEU A 116 3.52 -10.59 -25.25
C LEU A 116 3.67 -11.07 -23.80
N ARG A 117 3.18 -10.28 -22.84
CA ARG A 117 3.15 -10.58 -21.41
C ARG A 117 2.33 -11.82 -21.05
N ALA A 118 1.19 -12.03 -21.70
CA ALA A 118 0.35 -13.23 -21.50
C ALA A 118 1.04 -14.52 -21.97
N ARG A 119 2.08 -14.43 -22.82
CA ARG A 119 2.91 -15.59 -23.22
C ARG A 119 3.88 -16.06 -22.14
N PHE A 120 4.34 -15.15 -21.27
CA PHE A 120 5.26 -15.47 -20.17
C PHE A 120 4.54 -15.71 -18.83
N PHE A 121 3.30 -15.24 -18.72
CA PHE A 121 2.47 -15.35 -17.52
C PHE A 121 1.06 -15.84 -17.88
N PRO A 122 0.89 -17.13 -18.23
CA PRO A 122 -0.38 -17.64 -18.76
C PRO A 122 -1.56 -17.54 -17.80
N HIS A 123 -1.32 -17.44 -16.49
CA HIS A 123 -2.36 -17.23 -15.46
C HIS A 123 -3.08 -15.87 -15.59
N ILE A 124 -2.45 -14.86 -16.20
CA ILE A 124 -3.07 -13.55 -16.47
C ILE A 124 -4.22 -13.71 -17.48
N SER A 125 -4.12 -14.69 -18.39
CA SER A 125 -5.11 -14.95 -19.43
C SER A 125 -6.20 -15.96 -19.05
N THR A 126 -6.06 -16.63 -17.89
CA THR A 126 -7.07 -17.58 -17.45
C THR A 126 -8.25 -16.85 -16.84
N SER A 127 -9.43 -16.96 -17.46
CA SER A 127 -10.69 -16.38 -16.98
C SER A 127 -11.16 -16.94 -15.62
N TYR A 128 -10.46 -17.93 -15.06
CA TYR A 128 -10.63 -18.34 -13.68
C TYR A 128 -10.20 -17.16 -12.81
N GLY A 129 -11.16 -16.42 -12.25
CA GLY A 129 -10.87 -15.49 -11.16
C GLY A 129 -10.06 -16.22 -10.11
N VAL A 130 -9.17 -15.52 -9.38
CA VAL A 130 -8.42 -16.10 -8.27
C VAL A 130 -9.42 -16.92 -7.41
N PRO A 131 -9.38 -18.26 -7.45
CA PRO A 131 -10.51 -19.06 -6.98
C PRO A 131 -10.78 -18.77 -5.50
N GLY A 132 -11.98 -18.28 -5.19
CA GLY A 132 -12.42 -18.07 -3.82
C GLY A 132 -12.23 -16.66 -3.23
N ILE A 133 -11.74 -15.67 -3.99
CA ILE A 133 -11.75 -14.27 -3.54
C ILE A 133 -13.07 -13.61 -3.97
N LYS A 134 -13.98 -13.42 -3.01
CA LYS A 134 -15.18 -12.58 -3.19
C LYS A 134 -14.83 -11.16 -2.76
N PHE A 135 -14.73 -10.23 -3.71
CA PHE A 135 -14.38 -8.85 -3.37
C PHE A 135 -15.49 -8.20 -2.54
N PRO A 136 -15.15 -7.40 -1.53
CA PRO A 136 -16.15 -6.76 -0.66
C PRO A 136 -17.04 -5.79 -1.44
N VAL A 137 -16.62 -5.38 -2.64
CA VAL A 137 -17.32 -4.40 -3.45
C VAL A 137 -18.28 -5.02 -4.48
N GLN A 138 -18.21 -6.32 -4.77
CA GLN A 138 -19.11 -6.96 -5.76
C GLN A 138 -20.61 -6.72 -5.47
N ASN A 139 -21.40 -6.50 -6.53
CA ASN A 139 -22.86 -6.31 -6.47
C ASN A 139 -23.30 -5.12 -5.61
N LEU A 140 -22.51 -4.04 -5.55
CA LEU A 140 -22.97 -2.78 -4.98
C LEU A 140 -23.85 -2.03 -5.99
N ALA A 141 -24.88 -1.36 -5.47
CA ALA A 141 -25.65 -0.40 -6.25
C ALA A 141 -24.78 0.80 -6.64
N THR A 142 -25.05 1.41 -7.79
CA THR A 142 -24.33 2.58 -8.33
C THR A 142 -24.14 3.70 -7.30
N ALA A 143 -25.20 4.06 -6.56
CA ALA A 143 -25.14 5.10 -5.52
C ALA A 143 -24.10 4.80 -4.42
N HIS A 144 -23.81 3.53 -4.15
CA HIS A 144 -22.78 3.14 -3.18
C HIS A 144 -21.36 3.31 -3.75
N LEU A 145 -21.17 3.21 -5.07
CA LEU A 145 -19.90 3.46 -5.75
C LEU A 145 -19.56 4.95 -5.72
N GLU A 146 -20.54 5.80 -6.00
CA GLU A 146 -20.42 7.25 -5.88
C GLU A 146 -20.11 7.66 -4.43
N SER A 147 -20.81 7.07 -3.46
CA SER A 147 -20.54 7.28 -2.03
C SER A 147 -19.13 6.85 -1.64
N LEU A 148 -18.60 5.77 -2.25
CA LEU A 148 -17.23 5.31 -2.01
C LEU A 148 -16.21 6.29 -2.58
N LEU A 149 -16.43 6.84 -3.78
CA LEU A 149 -15.57 7.87 -4.36
C LEU A 149 -15.54 9.11 -3.46
N GLY A 150 -16.70 9.63 -3.06
CA GLY A 150 -16.80 10.77 -2.15
C GLY A 150 -16.11 10.50 -0.82
N TRP A 151 -16.31 9.32 -0.24
CA TRP A 151 -15.60 8.88 0.96
C TRP A 151 -14.08 8.87 0.76
N TRP A 152 -13.57 8.28 -0.32
CA TRP A 152 -12.13 8.23 -0.61
C TRP A 152 -11.54 9.64 -0.72
N THR A 153 -12.21 10.55 -1.42
CA THR A 153 -11.81 11.98 -1.48
C THR A 153 -11.71 12.59 -0.08
N THR A 154 -12.63 12.28 0.84
CA THR A 154 -12.52 12.77 2.23
C THR A 154 -11.31 12.23 2.97
N ARG A 155 -10.89 10.98 2.70
CA ARG A 155 -9.69 10.39 3.32
C ARG A 155 -8.41 11.01 2.75
N LEU A 156 -8.37 11.23 1.44
CA LEU A 156 -7.29 11.98 0.78
C LEU A 156 -7.14 13.40 1.36
N ASN A 157 -8.26 14.09 1.63
CA ASN A 157 -8.23 15.41 2.24
C ASN A 157 -7.54 15.40 3.61
N VAL A 158 -7.74 14.37 4.43
CA VAL A 158 -7.08 14.26 5.75
C VAL A 158 -5.57 14.14 5.58
N VAL A 159 -5.11 13.15 4.79
CA VAL A 159 -3.68 12.87 4.67
C VAL A 159 -2.91 13.97 3.94
N TYR A 160 -3.48 14.57 2.89
CA TYR A 160 -2.83 15.66 2.17
C TYR A 160 -2.88 16.97 2.94
N SER A 161 -3.93 17.24 3.72
CA SER A 161 -3.94 18.39 4.63
C SER A 161 -2.89 18.24 5.73
N HIS A 162 -2.75 17.03 6.29
CA HIS A 162 -1.70 16.75 7.26
C HIS A 162 -0.31 16.98 6.65
N ALA A 163 -0.04 16.38 5.49
CA ALA A 163 1.23 16.53 4.76
C ALA A 163 1.57 17.98 4.46
N ALA A 164 0.58 18.79 4.07
CA ALA A 164 0.76 20.16 3.63
C ALA A 164 0.87 21.17 4.78
N ASP A 165 0.57 20.78 6.02
CA ASP A 165 0.59 21.68 7.16
C ASP A 165 1.94 21.62 7.91
N PRO A 166 2.78 22.67 7.83
CA PRO A 166 4.09 22.69 8.47
C PRO A 166 4.01 22.62 10.01
N THR A 167 2.89 22.98 10.64
CA THR A 167 2.77 22.90 12.11
C THR A 167 2.77 21.46 12.61
N ASN A 168 2.34 20.52 11.78
CA ASN A 168 2.44 19.09 12.09
C ASN A 168 3.90 18.63 12.12
N PHE A 169 4.81 19.39 11.50
CA PHE A 169 6.22 19.07 11.31
C PHE A 169 7.19 19.97 12.06
N ALA A 170 6.74 20.57 13.16
CA ALA A 170 7.65 21.23 14.11
C ALA A 170 8.48 20.22 14.93
N ASP A 171 9.72 20.59 15.23
CA ASP A 171 10.55 19.91 16.23
C ASP A 171 10.15 20.29 17.67
N ASP A 172 10.89 19.81 18.66
CA ASP A 172 10.61 20.05 20.09
C ASP A 172 10.74 21.54 20.47
N ASP A 173 11.46 22.34 19.69
CA ASP A 173 11.62 23.79 19.85
C ASP A 173 10.55 24.60 19.08
N GLY A 174 9.63 23.91 18.40
CA GLY A 174 8.58 24.53 17.59
C GLY A 174 9.05 25.00 16.20
N VAL A 175 10.28 24.65 15.79
CA VAL A 175 10.83 25.00 14.49
C VAL A 175 10.41 23.98 13.44
N HIS A 176 9.92 24.45 12.31
CA HIS A 176 9.49 23.56 11.23
C HIS A 176 10.65 22.78 10.61
N ASP A 177 10.61 21.45 10.73
CA ASP A 177 11.47 20.48 10.08
C ASP A 177 10.88 20.09 8.71
N VAL A 178 11.34 20.81 7.68
CA VAL A 178 10.91 20.58 6.29
C VAL A 178 11.34 19.21 5.76
N ALA A 179 12.46 18.65 6.25
CA ALA A 179 12.93 17.34 5.83
C ALA A 179 12.00 16.25 6.36
N ALA A 180 11.56 16.34 7.62
CA ALA A 180 10.56 15.44 8.17
C ALA A 180 9.20 15.57 7.46
N GLN A 181 8.78 16.79 7.11
CA GLN A 181 7.55 17.01 6.33
C GLN A 181 7.61 16.30 4.98
N ALA A 182 8.67 16.56 4.21
CA ALA A 182 8.85 15.96 2.90
C ALA A 182 9.02 14.44 2.98
N ALA A 183 9.79 13.93 3.93
CA ALA A 183 9.98 12.49 4.13
C ALA A 183 8.64 11.78 4.41
N TRP A 184 7.78 12.38 5.24
CA TRP A 184 6.46 11.82 5.51
C TRP A 184 5.58 11.81 4.25
N PHE A 185 5.53 12.94 3.53
CA PHE A 185 4.77 13.06 2.29
C PHE A 185 5.23 12.05 1.22
N PHE A 186 6.54 11.95 0.98
CA PHE A 186 7.10 11.00 0.01
C PHE A 186 6.84 9.55 0.44
N THR A 187 6.90 9.26 1.74
CA THR A 187 6.62 7.91 2.25
C THR A 187 5.15 7.54 2.02
N LEU A 188 4.22 8.46 2.28
CA LEU A 188 2.79 8.27 2.02
C LEU A 188 2.53 8.01 0.52
N GLU A 189 3.01 8.89 -0.36
CA GLU A 189 2.72 8.75 -1.79
C GLU A 189 3.35 7.50 -2.40
N ARG A 190 4.55 7.12 -1.95
CA ARG A 190 5.15 5.86 -2.40
C ARG A 190 4.42 4.64 -1.83
N MET A 191 3.87 4.72 -0.62
CA MET A 191 3.01 3.66 -0.07
C MET A 191 1.74 3.50 -0.92
N MET A 192 1.14 4.62 -1.36
CA MET A 192 0.05 4.62 -2.32
C MET A 192 0.48 4.01 -3.66
N ALA A 193 1.64 4.38 -4.21
CA ALA A 193 2.15 3.79 -5.44
C ALA A 193 2.26 2.25 -5.36
N ASP A 194 2.85 1.74 -4.26
CA ASP A 194 2.96 0.31 -4.03
C ASP A 194 1.59 -0.35 -3.90
N ALA A 195 0.64 0.30 -3.23
CA ALA A 195 -0.72 -0.19 -3.11
C ALA A 195 -1.41 -0.28 -4.48
N ALA A 196 -1.20 0.68 -5.38
CA ALA A 196 -1.74 0.63 -6.74
C ALA A 196 -1.19 -0.57 -7.53
N VAL A 197 0.11 -0.90 -7.36
CA VAL A 197 0.70 -2.11 -7.96
C VAL A 197 0.04 -3.39 -7.43
N LEU A 198 -0.20 -3.48 -6.13
CA LEU A 198 -0.89 -4.65 -5.54
C LEU A 198 -2.34 -4.74 -6.00
N LEU A 199 -3.02 -3.59 -6.07
CA LEU A 199 -4.36 -3.42 -6.60
C LEU A 199 -4.39 -3.40 -8.14
N ALA A 200 -3.31 -3.75 -8.83
CA ALA A 200 -3.30 -3.99 -10.27
C ALA A 200 -2.90 -5.45 -10.59
N ASP A 201 -2.97 -6.36 -9.60
CA ASP A 201 -2.63 -7.79 -9.60
C ASP A 201 -2.60 -8.47 -10.97
N VAL A 202 -3.70 -8.39 -11.74
CA VAL A 202 -3.85 -9.03 -13.06
C VAL A 202 -2.71 -8.66 -14.01
N ASP A 203 -2.19 -7.44 -13.91
CA ASP A 203 -1.18 -6.86 -14.77
C ASP A 203 0.13 -6.56 -14.02
N ALA A 204 0.44 -7.19 -12.89
CA ALA A 204 1.70 -6.99 -12.17
C ALA A 204 2.47 -8.32 -12.06
N PRO A 205 3.77 -8.41 -12.46
CA PRO A 205 4.51 -9.66 -12.34
C PRO A 205 4.67 -10.04 -10.85
N PRO A 206 4.66 -11.32 -10.47
CA PRO A 206 4.75 -11.73 -9.06
C PRO A 206 5.92 -11.11 -8.29
N ILE A 207 7.10 -10.99 -8.92
CA ILE A 207 8.27 -10.36 -8.27
C ILE A 207 8.07 -8.88 -7.96
N LEU A 208 7.36 -8.15 -8.82
CA LEU A 208 7.05 -6.74 -8.60
C LEU A 208 6.02 -6.60 -7.48
N ARG A 209 5.00 -7.48 -7.45
CA ARG A 209 4.00 -7.52 -6.36
C ARG A 209 4.65 -7.85 -5.03
N MET A 210 5.58 -8.80 -5.01
CA MET A 210 6.35 -9.15 -3.83
C MET A 210 7.17 -7.96 -3.32
N GLN A 211 7.89 -7.27 -4.22
CA GLN A 211 8.63 -6.08 -3.86
C GLN A 211 7.70 -4.99 -3.32
N ALA A 212 6.64 -4.64 -4.05
CA ALA A 212 5.66 -3.64 -3.65
C ALA A 212 5.01 -3.96 -2.30
N ALA A 213 4.69 -5.23 -2.02
CA ALA A 213 4.11 -5.63 -0.74
C ALA A 213 5.05 -5.39 0.44
N PHE A 214 6.33 -5.76 0.31
CA PHE A 214 7.31 -5.48 1.35
C PHE A 214 7.61 -3.99 1.49
N ASP A 215 7.75 -3.31 0.37
CA ASP A 215 8.00 -1.88 0.28
C ASP A 215 6.85 -1.07 0.91
N LEU A 216 5.59 -1.50 0.74
CA LEU A 216 4.41 -0.91 1.36
C LEU A 216 4.42 -1.08 2.87
N LEU A 217 4.73 -2.29 3.37
CA LEU A 217 4.80 -2.55 4.81
C LEU A 217 5.94 -1.77 5.50
N ASP A 218 7.09 -1.61 4.83
CA ASP A 218 8.19 -0.78 5.34
C ASP A 218 7.79 0.71 5.44
N LYS A 219 7.05 1.20 4.45
CA LYS A 219 6.53 2.58 4.46
C LYS A 219 5.45 2.76 5.53
N ALA A 220 4.54 1.79 5.67
CA ALA A 220 3.56 1.77 6.75
C ALA A 220 4.24 1.78 8.12
N ASP A 221 5.24 0.93 8.35
CA ASP A 221 6.05 0.90 9.57
C ASP A 221 6.71 2.26 9.85
N SER A 222 7.24 2.90 8.80
CA SER A 222 7.85 4.24 8.90
C SER A 222 6.83 5.32 9.25
N LEU A 223 5.65 5.33 8.63
CA LEU A 223 4.59 6.32 8.92
C LEU A 223 4.01 6.15 10.34
N LEU A 224 3.99 4.92 10.86
CA LEU A 224 3.51 4.60 12.20
C LEU A 224 4.56 4.85 13.30
N THR A 225 5.83 5.11 12.94
CA THR A 225 6.93 5.34 13.88
C THR A 225 7.10 6.83 14.21
N TRP A 226 7.52 7.14 15.45
CA TRP A 226 7.78 8.50 15.94
C TRP A 226 9.07 9.11 15.35
N ARG A 227 9.11 10.44 15.16
CA ARG A 227 10.27 11.18 14.63
C ARG A 227 11.57 10.81 15.36
N GLY A 228 12.64 10.59 14.59
CA GLY A 228 13.99 10.38 15.13
C GLY A 228 14.25 8.99 15.72
N ARG A 229 13.26 8.09 15.76
CA ARG A 229 13.50 6.67 16.05
C ARG A 229 13.67 5.93 14.73
N SER A 230 14.74 5.14 14.62
CA SER A 230 14.82 4.13 13.58
C SER A 230 13.55 3.29 13.66
N ALA A 231 12.92 3.03 12.52
CA ALA A 231 11.82 2.09 12.45
C ALA A 231 12.35 0.75 12.98
N ASP A 232 12.01 0.41 14.23
CA ASP A 232 12.50 -0.80 14.91
C ASP A 232 11.88 -2.07 14.31
N THR A 233 11.20 -1.96 13.15
CA THR A 233 10.46 -3.02 12.45
C THR A 233 9.32 -3.59 13.29
N ALA A 234 8.93 -2.84 14.33
CA ALA A 234 7.93 -3.26 15.28
C ALA A 234 6.54 -3.28 14.63
N TYR A 235 6.17 -2.23 13.89
CA TYR A 235 4.87 -2.18 13.25
C TYR A 235 4.81 -3.05 12.00
N PHE A 236 5.90 -3.21 11.25
CA PHE A 236 5.97 -4.21 10.17
C PHE A 236 5.49 -5.57 10.67
N ARG A 237 6.00 -6.02 11.82
CA ARG A 237 5.62 -7.31 12.39
C ARG A 237 4.19 -7.31 12.93
N ARG A 238 3.80 -6.26 13.66
CA ARG A 238 2.45 -6.15 14.23
C ARG A 238 1.36 -6.08 13.18
N LEU A 239 1.63 -5.46 12.03
CA LEU A 239 0.72 -5.44 10.87
C LEU A 239 0.50 -6.85 10.30
N LEU A 240 1.39 -7.81 10.56
CA LEU A 240 1.25 -9.21 10.13
C LEU A 240 0.80 -10.16 11.26
N HIS A 241 0.77 -9.71 12.51
CA HIS A 241 0.18 -10.45 13.63
C HIS A 241 -1.33 -10.46 13.47
N ARG A 242 -1.90 -11.63 13.25
CA ARG A 242 -3.34 -11.77 12.97
C ARG A 242 -4.17 -11.23 14.13
N ASP A 243 -3.82 -11.60 15.36
CA ASP A 243 -4.62 -11.26 16.53
C ASP A 243 -4.55 -9.76 16.88
N GLU A 244 -3.50 -9.06 16.44
CA GLU A 244 -3.39 -7.60 16.60
C GLU A 244 -3.98 -6.83 15.41
N ALA A 245 -3.58 -7.20 14.19
CA ALA A 245 -3.92 -6.45 12.98
C ALA A 245 -5.40 -6.54 12.66
N VAL A 246 -6.03 -7.71 12.77
CA VAL A 246 -7.46 -7.88 12.47
C VAL A 246 -8.33 -7.00 13.38
N ILE A 247 -8.03 -6.93 14.67
CA ILE A 247 -8.77 -6.09 15.62
C ILE A 247 -8.66 -4.61 15.22
N ARG A 248 -7.51 -4.19 14.74
CA ARG A 248 -7.27 -2.81 14.33
C ARG A 248 -7.93 -2.48 13.01
N LEU A 249 -7.84 -3.36 12.03
CA LEU A 249 -8.54 -3.26 10.76
C LEU A 249 -10.05 -3.21 10.97
N ASP A 250 -10.58 -4.03 11.89
CA ASP A 250 -12.00 -4.01 12.24
C ASP A 250 -12.44 -2.63 12.76
N ARG A 251 -11.64 -1.98 13.61
CA ARG A 251 -11.92 -0.63 14.10
C ARG A 251 -11.78 0.41 12.99
N ALA A 252 -10.71 0.33 12.20
CA ALA A 252 -10.49 1.27 11.10
C ALA A 252 -11.65 1.21 10.09
N PHE A 253 -12.12 0.01 9.76
CA PHE A 253 -13.25 -0.22 8.86
C PHE A 253 -14.61 0.21 9.40
N ASP A 254 -14.72 0.65 10.65
CA ASP A 254 -15.92 1.37 11.10
C ASP A 254 -16.07 2.77 10.48
N HIS A 255 -15.01 3.30 9.86
CA HIS A 255 -15.02 4.60 9.17
C HIS A 255 -15.40 4.49 7.69
N LEU A 256 -15.56 3.28 7.14
CA LEU A 256 -16.08 3.06 5.79
C LEU A 256 -17.57 3.44 5.67
N PRO A 257 -18.09 3.64 4.45
CA PRO A 257 -19.53 3.68 4.19
C PRO A 257 -20.24 2.46 4.79
N VAL A 258 -21.39 2.65 5.46
CA VAL A 258 -22.03 1.63 6.33
C VAL A 258 -22.22 0.27 5.66
N GLN A 259 -22.58 0.29 4.37
CA GLN A 259 -22.78 -0.86 3.50
C GLN A 259 -21.50 -1.67 3.20
N LEU A 260 -20.32 -1.06 3.34
CA LEU A 260 -19.01 -1.68 3.09
C LEU A 260 -18.38 -2.25 4.36
N ARG A 261 -18.65 -1.65 5.53
CA ARG A 261 -18.06 -2.07 6.82
C ARG A 261 -18.10 -3.59 7.04
N PRO A 262 -19.27 -4.26 7.04
CA PRO A 262 -19.32 -5.70 7.33
C PRO A 262 -18.58 -6.54 6.28
N ARG A 263 -18.49 -6.05 5.04
CA ARG A 263 -17.84 -6.75 3.94
C ARG A 263 -16.31 -6.68 4.07
N PHE A 264 -15.76 -5.49 4.34
CA PHE A 264 -14.32 -5.30 4.54
C PHE A 264 -13.82 -5.97 5.83
N LYS A 265 -14.61 -5.94 6.92
CA LYS A 265 -14.30 -6.68 8.16
C LYS A 265 -14.21 -8.18 7.94
N ARG A 266 -15.18 -8.75 7.21
CA ARG A 266 -15.16 -10.16 6.83
C ARG A 266 -13.95 -10.46 5.95
N TRP A 267 -13.72 -9.64 4.94
CA TRP A 267 -12.63 -9.80 4.00
C TRP A 267 -11.27 -9.83 4.72
N ALA A 268 -10.99 -8.87 5.60
CA ALA A 268 -9.77 -8.86 6.40
C ALA A 268 -9.56 -10.16 7.18
N ARG A 269 -10.58 -10.66 7.89
CA ARG A 269 -10.48 -11.92 8.64
C ARG A 269 -10.17 -13.11 7.73
N GLU A 270 -10.91 -13.24 6.63
CA GLU A 270 -10.74 -14.33 5.66
C GLU A 270 -9.37 -14.29 4.98
N SER A 271 -8.85 -13.10 4.66
CA SER A 271 -7.54 -12.93 4.02
C SER A 271 -6.39 -13.27 4.98
N TYR A 272 -6.45 -12.87 6.25
CA TYR A 272 -5.48 -13.29 7.26
C TYR A 272 -5.57 -14.80 7.54
N ASP A 273 -6.77 -15.38 7.60
CA ASP A 273 -6.95 -16.82 7.78
C ASP A 273 -6.34 -17.62 6.63
N ARG A 274 -6.56 -17.18 5.37
CA ARG A 274 -5.90 -17.76 4.19
C ARG A 274 -4.40 -17.60 4.25
N PHE A 275 -3.89 -16.41 4.55
CA PHE A 275 -2.47 -16.15 4.64
C PHE A 275 -1.77 -17.07 5.64
N TYR A 276 -2.34 -17.22 6.85
CA TYR A 276 -1.80 -18.13 7.85
C TYR A 276 -1.90 -19.60 7.42
N LYS A 277 -2.98 -19.98 6.74
CA LYS A 277 -3.13 -21.34 6.19
C LYS A 277 -2.09 -21.64 5.11
N ASP A 278 -1.81 -20.69 4.22
CA ASP A 278 -0.83 -20.86 3.14
C ASP A 278 0.58 -20.99 3.71
N ILE A 279 0.97 -20.12 4.66
CA ILE A 279 2.24 -20.22 5.37
C ILE A 279 2.36 -21.57 6.11
N LYS A 280 1.30 -22.03 6.78
CA LYS A 280 1.27 -23.36 7.42
C LYS A 280 1.46 -24.50 6.42
N THR A 281 0.98 -24.34 5.20
CA THR A 281 1.09 -25.34 4.12
C THR A 281 2.51 -25.39 3.58
N THR A 282 3.17 -24.24 3.42
CA THR A 282 4.55 -24.13 2.92
C THR A 282 5.62 -24.37 4.00
N THR A 283 5.22 -24.43 5.27
CA THR A 283 6.11 -24.75 6.39
C THR A 283 6.41 -26.26 6.45
N MET A 284 7.68 -26.61 6.68
CA MET A 284 8.16 -28.00 6.77
C MET A 284 7.35 -28.81 7.79
N ALA A 285 6.77 -29.93 7.33
CA ALA A 285 5.89 -30.76 8.15
C ALA A 285 6.49 -31.21 9.48
N SER A 286 7.77 -31.58 9.50
CA SER A 286 8.50 -32.02 10.70
C SER A 286 8.67 -30.94 11.77
N ARG A 287 8.60 -29.66 11.38
CA ARG A 287 8.75 -28.50 12.29
C ARG A 287 7.41 -27.98 12.81
N ARG A 288 6.29 -28.31 12.18
CA ARG A 288 4.95 -27.84 12.59
C ARG A 288 4.51 -28.47 13.91
N ARG A 289 3.88 -27.67 14.76
CA ARG A 289 3.19 -28.06 15.98
C ARG A 289 1.84 -27.35 16.00
N GLU A 290 0.93 -27.79 16.87
CA GLU A 290 -0.42 -27.20 16.96
C GLU A 290 -0.35 -25.68 17.23
N GLY A 291 0.42 -25.28 18.24
CA GLY A 291 0.57 -23.86 18.62
C GLY A 291 1.62 -23.06 17.84
N GLY A 292 2.37 -23.67 16.90
CA GLY A 292 3.46 -22.94 16.26
C GLY A 292 4.45 -23.77 15.44
N VAL A 293 5.67 -23.24 15.29
CA VAL A 293 6.75 -23.87 14.52
C VAL A 293 8.01 -23.99 15.38
N LEU A 294 8.66 -25.15 15.31
CA LEU A 294 9.98 -25.35 15.89
C LEU A 294 11.04 -24.65 15.04
N VAL A 295 11.61 -23.57 15.55
CA VAL A 295 12.63 -22.76 14.88
C VAL A 295 13.91 -22.71 15.71
N ALA A 296 15.04 -23.02 15.10
CA ALA A 296 16.34 -22.77 15.71
C ALA A 296 16.70 -21.28 15.57
N GLN A 297 17.19 -20.66 16.64
CA GLN A 297 17.58 -19.24 16.60
C GLN A 297 19.07 -19.06 16.36
N ASN A 298 19.91 -19.80 17.11
CA ASN A 298 21.37 -19.74 16.99
C ASN A 298 22.01 -21.12 16.82
N ASP A 299 21.37 -22.17 17.35
CA ASP A 299 21.84 -23.55 17.30
C ASP A 299 20.80 -24.44 16.59
N PRO A 300 21.12 -24.97 15.38
CA PRO A 300 20.25 -25.88 14.64
C PRO A 300 19.76 -27.10 15.44
N GLY A 301 20.54 -27.55 16.43
CA GLY A 301 20.23 -28.69 17.29
C GLY A 301 19.26 -28.38 18.42
N ARG A 302 18.95 -27.10 18.68
CA ARG A 302 18.09 -26.65 19.79
C ARG A 302 16.94 -25.77 19.29
N PRO A 303 15.99 -26.34 18.53
CA PRO A 303 14.83 -25.57 18.08
C PRO A 303 13.92 -25.21 19.26
N VAL A 304 13.39 -24.00 19.24
CA VAL A 304 12.41 -23.50 20.21
C VAL A 304 11.06 -23.37 19.51
N LEU A 305 9.97 -23.67 20.24
CA LEU A 305 8.62 -23.45 19.72
C LEU A 305 8.32 -21.96 19.65
N MET A 306 8.08 -21.46 18.44
CA MET A 306 7.65 -20.10 18.15
C MET A 306 6.16 -20.11 17.80
N SER A 307 5.37 -19.19 18.35
CA SER A 307 3.93 -19.10 18.05
C SER A 307 3.71 -18.82 16.55
N TRP A 308 2.54 -19.16 16.02
CA TRP A 308 2.23 -18.88 14.60
C TRP A 308 2.29 -17.39 14.27
N ASP A 309 1.80 -16.50 15.15
CA ASP A 309 1.84 -15.05 14.92
C ASP A 309 3.28 -14.52 14.86
N GLU A 310 4.12 -14.94 15.80
CA GLU A 310 5.54 -14.55 15.80
C GLU A 310 6.28 -15.16 14.60
N TYR A 311 5.97 -16.41 14.25
CA TYR A 311 6.59 -17.12 13.14
C TYR A 311 6.30 -16.44 11.81
N VAL A 312 5.02 -16.18 11.50
CA VAL A 312 4.60 -15.57 10.24
C VAL A 312 5.25 -14.19 10.07
N SER A 313 5.19 -13.32 11.07
CA SER A 313 5.72 -11.96 10.96
C SER A 313 7.25 -11.94 10.82
N ARG A 314 7.96 -12.80 11.57
CA ARG A 314 9.42 -12.92 11.47
C ARG A 314 9.85 -13.56 10.16
N LEU A 315 9.11 -14.56 9.67
CA LEU A 315 9.41 -15.23 8.41
C LEU A 315 9.30 -14.25 7.25
N MET A 316 8.21 -13.48 7.17
CA MET A 316 8.04 -12.45 6.13
C MET A 316 9.11 -11.36 6.21
N ARG A 317 9.52 -10.96 7.42
CA ARG A 317 10.63 -10.01 7.57
C ARG A 317 11.96 -10.59 7.08
N ALA A 318 12.24 -11.86 7.38
CA ALA A 318 13.43 -12.54 6.90
C ALA A 318 13.42 -12.68 5.36
N ALA A 319 12.26 -13.01 4.78
CA ALA A 319 12.06 -13.06 3.33
C ALA A 319 12.34 -11.70 2.67
N ARG A 320 11.78 -10.61 3.21
CA ARG A 320 12.11 -9.23 2.78
C ARG A 320 13.61 -8.95 2.81
N ASN A 321 14.27 -9.27 3.92
CA ASN A 321 15.70 -9.01 4.06
C ASN A 321 16.55 -9.83 3.09
N SER A 322 16.10 -11.03 2.71
CA SER A 322 16.77 -11.86 1.71
C SER A 322 16.77 -11.20 0.32
N SER A 323 15.73 -10.42 -0.01
CA SER A 323 15.62 -9.72 -1.29
C SER A 323 16.55 -8.52 -1.42
N HIS A 324 16.99 -7.92 -0.32
CA HIS A 324 17.94 -6.80 -0.34
C HIS A 324 19.41 -7.23 -0.36
N GLY A 325 19.71 -8.50 -0.10
CA GLY A 325 21.10 -8.98 0.00
C GLY A 325 21.20 -10.46 0.32
N LEU A 326 20.87 -11.33 -0.65
CA LEU A 326 20.94 -12.78 -0.47
C LEU A 326 22.36 -13.25 -0.08
N GLN A 327 23.40 -12.61 -0.60
CA GLN A 327 24.78 -12.93 -0.25
C GLN A 327 25.08 -12.71 1.24
N ASP A 328 24.66 -11.57 1.79
CA ASP A 328 24.84 -11.26 3.21
C ASP A 328 23.95 -12.12 4.09
N MET A 329 22.75 -12.45 3.61
CA MET A 329 21.86 -13.36 4.32
C MET A 329 22.43 -14.77 4.41
N LEU A 330 23.11 -15.26 3.36
CA LEU A 330 23.65 -16.63 3.33
C LEU A 330 24.99 -16.78 4.06
N ARG A 331 25.72 -15.67 4.30
CA ARG A 331 26.96 -15.68 5.08
C ARG A 331 26.71 -16.23 6.49
N ALA A 332 27.65 -17.05 6.97
CA ALA A 332 27.61 -17.51 8.35
C ALA A 332 27.69 -16.30 9.30
N PRO A 333 26.85 -16.26 10.36
CA PRO A 333 26.98 -15.25 11.39
C PRO A 333 28.38 -15.31 11.97
N THR A 334 28.93 -14.15 12.32
CA THR A 334 30.18 -14.08 13.04
C THR A 334 30.01 -14.77 14.41
N ALA A 335 31.09 -15.34 14.96
CA ALA A 335 31.05 -16.10 16.21
C ALA A 335 30.46 -15.33 17.41
N ASN A 336 30.35 -14.00 17.30
CA ASN A 336 29.81 -13.09 18.33
C ASN A 336 28.44 -12.49 17.97
N ALA A 337 27.73 -13.04 16.97
CA ALA A 337 26.41 -12.53 16.60
C ALA A 337 25.40 -12.79 17.73
N THR A 338 24.85 -11.72 18.29
CA THR A 338 23.81 -11.78 19.34
C THR A 338 22.39 -11.84 18.77
N LYS A 339 22.23 -11.57 17.48
CA LYS A 339 20.93 -11.59 16.79
C LYS A 339 20.62 -13.00 16.27
N PRO A 340 19.36 -13.46 16.37
CA PRO A 340 18.93 -14.74 15.79
C PRO A 340 19.29 -14.84 14.30
N ASP A 341 19.80 -15.99 13.89
CA ASP A 341 20.18 -16.27 12.51
C ASP A 341 18.91 -16.40 11.62
N PRO A 342 18.65 -15.44 10.72
CA PRO A 342 17.45 -15.47 9.88
C PRO A 342 17.42 -16.65 8.91
N ARG A 343 18.57 -17.26 8.59
CA ARG A 343 18.66 -18.44 7.72
C ARG A 343 17.97 -19.64 8.34
N LEU A 344 18.11 -19.81 9.66
CA LEU A 344 17.50 -20.93 10.38
C LEU A 344 15.98 -20.83 10.40
N LEU A 345 15.44 -19.61 10.41
CA LEU A 345 14.02 -19.36 10.25
C LEU A 345 13.57 -19.66 8.81
N LEU A 346 14.24 -19.12 7.81
CA LEU A 346 13.90 -19.33 6.40
C LEU A 346 13.98 -20.80 5.99
N ALA A 347 14.93 -21.56 6.54
CA ALA A 347 15.08 -22.99 6.29
C ALA A 347 13.89 -23.84 6.76
N THR A 348 12.92 -23.27 7.49
CA THR A 348 11.71 -23.98 7.92
C THR A 348 10.53 -23.84 6.94
N ASN A 349 10.69 -23.08 5.86
CA ASN A 349 9.65 -22.81 4.86
C ASN A 349 10.19 -23.02 3.43
N SER A 350 9.32 -23.22 2.45
CA SER A 350 9.73 -23.34 1.03
C SER A 350 10.32 -22.05 0.45
N GLY A 351 10.13 -20.90 1.12
CA GLY A 351 10.55 -19.60 0.64
C GLY A 351 9.56 -18.96 -0.35
N GLU A 352 8.46 -19.66 -0.63
CA GLU A 352 7.37 -19.15 -1.45
C GLU A 352 6.58 -18.07 -0.69
N VAL A 353 6.43 -16.90 -1.29
CA VAL A 353 5.54 -15.85 -0.79
C VAL A 353 4.15 -16.09 -1.38
N PRO A 354 3.15 -16.47 -0.57
CA PRO A 354 1.82 -16.83 -1.09
C PRO A 354 1.05 -15.59 -1.57
N ASP A 355 0.17 -15.76 -2.56
CA ASP A 355 -0.66 -14.66 -3.08
C ASP A 355 -1.53 -13.97 -2.00
N SER A 356 -1.95 -14.74 -0.99
CA SER A 356 -2.68 -14.24 0.17
C SER A 356 -1.90 -13.21 0.99
N PHE A 357 -0.57 -13.18 0.90
CA PHE A 357 0.25 -12.11 1.49
C PHE A 357 -0.04 -10.77 0.82
N TYR A 358 -0.06 -10.73 -0.52
CA TYR A 358 -0.31 -9.49 -1.27
C TYR A 358 -1.69 -8.92 -0.95
N GLU A 359 -2.68 -9.81 -0.80
CA GLU A 359 -4.03 -9.47 -0.38
C GLU A 359 -4.05 -8.85 1.03
N VAL A 360 -3.40 -9.47 2.01
CA VAL A 360 -3.26 -8.93 3.38
C VAL A 360 -2.63 -7.55 3.37
N VAL A 361 -1.56 -7.35 2.59
CA VAL A 361 -0.87 -6.05 2.52
C VAL A 361 -1.76 -4.97 1.90
N ALA A 362 -2.52 -5.29 0.85
CA ALA A 362 -3.50 -4.36 0.29
C ALA A 362 -4.59 -3.98 1.30
N ILE A 363 -5.07 -4.94 2.09
CA ILE A 363 -6.05 -4.69 3.17
C ILE A 363 -5.46 -3.81 4.28
N VAL A 364 -4.18 -4.00 4.62
CA VAL A 364 -3.47 -3.15 5.58
C VAL A 364 -3.48 -1.70 5.10
N PHE A 365 -3.10 -1.45 3.84
CA PHE A 365 -3.16 -0.11 3.26
C PHE A 365 -4.58 0.49 3.34
N LEU A 366 -5.60 -0.27 2.94
CA LEU A 366 -6.99 0.18 2.99
C LEU A 366 -7.45 0.48 4.42
N GLY A 367 -6.98 -0.28 5.40
CA GLY A 367 -7.25 -0.02 6.82
C GLY A 367 -6.56 1.24 7.34
N LEU A 368 -5.31 1.49 6.95
CA LEU A 368 -4.61 2.73 7.29
C LEU A 368 -5.33 3.96 6.68
N MET A 369 -5.79 3.84 5.44
CA MET A 369 -6.54 4.90 4.74
C MET A 369 -8.00 5.03 5.19
N ALA A 370 -8.55 4.02 5.88
CA ALA A 370 -9.89 4.11 6.46
C ALA A 370 -9.90 4.97 7.73
N ASP A 371 -8.81 4.94 8.52
CA ASP A 371 -8.60 5.77 9.71
C ASP A 371 -7.33 6.64 9.56
N PRO A 372 -7.32 7.56 8.56
CA PRO A 372 -6.17 8.39 8.27
C PRO A 372 -5.87 9.38 9.39
N GLU A 373 -6.87 9.77 10.20
CA GLU A 373 -6.68 10.63 11.36
C GLU A 373 -5.71 9.98 12.35
N ARG A 374 -5.94 8.72 12.73
CA ARG A 374 -5.01 7.99 13.62
C ARG A 374 -3.67 7.64 12.96
N LEU A 375 -3.62 7.51 11.63
CA LEU A 375 -2.35 7.38 10.91
C LEU A 375 -1.53 8.67 11.03
N CYS A 376 -2.15 9.82 10.77
CA CYS A 376 -1.54 11.14 10.82
C CYS A 376 -1.06 11.48 12.25
N ASP A 377 -1.90 11.18 13.25
CA ASP A 377 -1.57 11.40 14.66
C ASP A 377 -0.64 10.31 15.23
N ARG A 378 -0.36 9.27 14.45
CA ARG A 378 0.46 8.09 14.85
C ARG A 378 -0.11 7.36 16.06
N THR A 379 -1.44 7.42 16.25
CA THR A 379 -2.19 6.80 17.34
C THR A 379 -2.93 5.54 16.90
N TRP A 380 -2.69 5.04 15.68
CA TRP A 380 -3.36 3.86 15.11
C TRP A 380 -3.30 2.62 16.04
N TRP A 381 -2.20 2.47 16.79
CA TRP A 381 -1.99 1.38 17.75
C TRP A 381 -2.38 1.70 19.20
N GLN A 382 -2.91 2.88 19.50
CA GLN A 382 -3.43 3.23 20.83
C GLN A 382 -4.85 2.69 20.98
N ILE A 383 -5.16 2.00 22.07
CA ILE A 383 -6.47 1.34 22.30
C ILE A 383 -7.52 2.38 22.67
#